data_AF-D0SBQ3-F1
#
_entry.id   AF-D0SBQ3-F1
#
_cell.length_a   1.000
_cell.length_b   1.000
_cell.length_c   1.000
_cell.angle_alpha   90.00
_cell.angle_beta   90.00
_cell.angle_gamma   90.00
#
_symmetry.space_group_name_H-M   'P 1'
#
loop_
_entity.id
_entity.type
_entity.pdbx_description
1 polymer ?
#
loop_
_entity_poly.entity_id
_entity_poly.type
_entity_poly.pdbx_seq_one_letter_code
_entity_poly.pdbx_strand_id
1 'polypeptide(L)'
;MTDYDRSAVDTLTGYFYQFDQSILEILNLSSLEDSVAIECIEDIDVKTATELSAIQCKYYSKSEYNHSVIKKAVMHMLNHFKKVTIGEKEAIKYQINGYYKSGQDKLPNSFDIAFLKKNFLTYTEEKVKQEHHVNLGLTDEQLEVFLSYLSINVNCPEYNAQYNQLIDLLCACYKSTRYSAESYHYNNALRIIKDLSINPLEENRTITKKSFLEKVNNSKILFNEWFIKLKGKQAHFKNLKQEYFTSLNIEPFERFFLIEINQDFYIRNELKELIFIISKKWSKISKYGNISFCPYILVHGIENSELISIKTELFKEKFNFIDGYDFQGAEFNPISVAQTATYHNQIKVKVLNVLTDLELTLGSISNKTKKVYQFFITTPYFEYSDPSIGIHNIQVEHFTDIKEII
;
A
#
# COMPACT_ATOMS: atom_id res chain seq x y z
N MET A 1 -21.89 -16.43 38.15
CA MET A 1 -20.51 -16.47 37.62
C MET A 1 -20.62 -16.20 36.14
N THR A 2 -20.40 -14.96 35.72
CA THR A 2 -20.29 -14.62 34.30
C THR A 2 -18.91 -15.06 33.86
N ASP A 3 -18.85 -16.06 32.98
CA ASP A 3 -17.62 -16.43 32.27
C ASP A 3 -17.02 -15.16 31.68
N TYR A 4 -15.85 -14.77 32.19
CA TYR A 4 -15.04 -13.74 31.57
C TYR A 4 -14.61 -14.33 30.23
N ASP A 5 -15.22 -13.83 29.17
CA ASP A 5 -14.86 -14.17 27.80
C ASP A 5 -13.36 -13.92 27.62
N ARG A 6 -12.56 -15.01 27.64
CA ARG A 6 -11.11 -15.00 27.39
C ARG A 6 -10.84 -14.83 25.90
N SER A 7 -11.58 -13.93 25.26
CA SER A 7 -11.43 -13.61 23.86
C SER A 7 -10.15 -12.79 23.67
N ALA A 8 -9.29 -13.23 22.77
CA ALA A 8 -8.07 -12.50 22.40
C ALA A 8 -8.35 -11.18 21.65
N VAL A 9 -9.63 -10.88 21.37
CA VAL A 9 -10.07 -9.72 20.58
C VAL A 9 -9.57 -8.40 21.17
N ASP A 10 -9.66 -8.20 22.48
CA ASP A 10 -9.26 -6.93 23.10
C ASP A 10 -7.74 -6.71 23.01
N THR A 11 -6.95 -7.76 23.22
CA THR A 11 -5.49 -7.72 23.07
C THR A 11 -5.09 -7.48 21.61
N LEU A 12 -5.71 -8.20 20.66
CA LEU A 12 -5.46 -8.00 19.23
C LEU A 12 -5.81 -6.57 18.79
N THR A 13 -6.95 -6.04 19.25
CA THR A 13 -7.36 -4.66 18.96
C THR A 13 -6.33 -3.66 19.52
N GLY A 14 -5.77 -3.93 20.70
CA GLY A 14 -4.67 -3.14 21.26
C GLY A 14 -3.44 -3.09 20.35
N TYR A 15 -3.03 -4.24 19.79
CA TYR A 15 -1.91 -4.29 18.83
C TYR A 15 -2.22 -3.55 17.53
N PHE A 16 -3.41 -3.72 16.95
CA PHE A 16 -3.79 -2.97 15.75
C PHE A 16 -3.86 -1.45 16.01
N TYR A 17 -4.38 -1.04 17.17
CA TYR A 17 -4.40 0.36 17.58
C TYR A 17 -2.99 0.96 17.65
N GLN A 18 -2.04 0.21 18.22
CA GLN A 18 -0.63 0.60 18.28
C GLN A 18 -0.03 0.69 16.88
N PHE A 19 -0.24 -0.30 16.01
CA PHE A 19 0.29 -0.27 14.65
C PHE A 19 -0.29 0.87 13.83
N ASP A 20 -1.58 1.13 13.94
CA ASP A 20 -2.24 2.27 13.30
C ASP A 20 -1.64 3.60 13.80
N GLN A 21 -1.34 3.69 15.11
CA GLN A 21 -0.67 4.87 15.67
C GLN A 21 0.76 5.01 15.13
N SER A 22 1.52 3.92 15.01
CA SER A 22 2.86 3.94 14.40
C SER A 22 2.82 4.51 12.97
N ILE A 23 1.83 4.09 12.18
CA ILE A 23 1.66 4.61 10.81
C ILE A 23 1.31 6.10 10.84
N LEU A 24 0.40 6.53 11.73
CA LEU A 24 0.04 7.93 11.89
C LEU A 24 1.24 8.79 12.27
N GLU A 25 2.08 8.35 13.21
CA GLU A 25 3.30 9.08 13.59
C GLU A 25 4.23 9.23 12.38
N ILE A 26 4.50 8.15 11.64
CA ILE A 26 5.35 8.20 10.44
C ILE A 26 4.80 9.16 9.39
N LEU A 27 3.50 9.10 9.10
CA LEU A 27 2.86 9.95 8.08
C LEU A 27 2.89 11.44 8.48
N ASN A 28 2.82 11.74 9.78
CA ASN A 28 2.83 13.10 10.31
C ASN A 28 4.23 13.70 10.51
N LEU A 29 5.32 12.93 10.36
CA LEU A 29 6.67 13.49 10.45
C LEU A 29 6.87 14.63 9.44
N SER A 30 7.53 15.70 9.87
CA SER A 30 7.73 16.88 9.02
C SER A 30 8.82 16.63 7.97
N SER A 31 9.94 16.02 8.35
CA SER A 31 11.02 15.67 7.41
C SER A 31 10.84 14.26 6.85
N LEU A 32 11.30 14.06 5.62
CA LEU A 32 11.39 12.73 5.01
C LEU A 32 12.50 11.86 5.63
N GLU A 33 13.50 12.49 6.23
CA GLU A 33 14.65 11.82 6.86
C GLU A 33 14.41 11.51 8.35
N ASP A 34 13.34 12.05 8.95
CA ASP A 34 12.92 11.67 10.29
C ASP A 34 12.47 10.19 10.28
N SER A 35 12.59 9.52 11.42
CA SER A 35 12.34 8.08 11.53
C SER A 35 11.51 7.70 12.74
N VAL A 36 10.91 6.52 12.65
CA VAL A 36 10.21 5.87 13.76
C VAL A 36 10.81 4.50 14.00
N ALA A 37 11.08 4.16 15.26
CA ALA A 37 11.40 2.82 15.71
C ALA A 37 10.18 2.19 16.40
N ILE A 38 9.95 0.90 16.15
CA ILE A 38 8.76 0.18 16.63
C ILE A 38 9.20 -0.82 17.70
N GLU A 39 8.54 -0.83 18.86
CA GLU A 39 8.82 -1.77 19.97
C GLU A 39 10.30 -1.71 20.42
N CYS A 40 10.79 -0.52 20.76
CA CYS A 40 12.17 -0.30 21.20
C CYS A 40 12.23 0.22 22.64
N ILE A 41 12.28 1.54 22.86
CA ILE A 41 12.21 2.13 24.21
C ILE A 41 10.79 1.98 24.76
N GLU A 42 9.82 2.47 23.99
CA GLU A 42 8.39 2.23 24.20
C GLU A 42 7.79 1.62 22.91
N ASP A 43 6.47 1.58 22.83
CA ASP A 43 5.76 1.01 21.68
C ASP A 43 6.15 1.69 20.34
N ILE A 44 6.38 3.01 20.37
CA ILE A 44 6.70 3.85 19.21
C ILE A 44 7.72 4.91 19.62
N ASP A 45 8.89 4.93 18.99
CA ASP A 45 9.92 5.95 19.24
C ASP A 45 10.13 6.83 18.01
N VAL A 46 9.84 8.12 18.15
CA VAL A 46 9.96 9.11 17.09
C VAL A 46 11.29 9.84 17.20
N LYS A 47 12.09 9.78 16.14
CA LYS A 47 13.38 10.45 16.04
C LYS A 47 13.33 11.53 14.96
N THR A 48 13.56 12.76 15.39
CA THR A 48 13.74 13.93 14.51
C THR A 48 15.19 14.41 14.57
N ALA A 49 15.51 15.45 13.79
CA ALA A 49 16.83 16.08 13.84
C ALA A 49 17.19 16.67 15.22
N THR A 50 16.20 17.03 16.04
CA THR A 50 16.41 17.78 17.30
C THR A 50 15.99 17.04 18.55
N GLU A 51 15.08 16.06 18.44
CA GLU A 51 14.49 15.39 19.59
C GLU A 51 14.20 13.91 19.32
N LEU A 52 14.24 13.14 20.41
CA LEU A 52 13.78 11.76 20.48
C LEU A 52 12.62 11.70 21.48
N SER A 53 11.51 11.12 21.04
CA SER A 53 10.28 10.99 21.82
C SER A 53 9.84 9.53 21.85
N ALA A 54 9.57 8.99 23.03
CA ALA A 54 9.09 7.61 23.21
C ALA A 54 7.62 7.62 23.63
N ILE A 55 6.79 6.91 22.87
CA ILE A 55 5.34 6.91 22.97
C ILE A 55 4.85 5.52 23.36
N GLN A 56 4.13 5.44 24.48
CA GLN A 56 3.41 4.25 24.92
C GLN A 56 1.92 4.38 24.57
N CYS A 57 1.37 3.37 23.90
CA CYS A 57 -0.04 3.25 23.57
C CYS A 57 -0.81 2.45 24.63
N LYS A 58 -2.03 2.87 24.96
CA LYS A 58 -2.95 2.16 25.87
C LYS A 58 -4.37 2.19 25.34
N TYR A 59 -4.84 1.06 24.81
CA TYR A 59 -6.22 0.95 24.31
C TYR A 59 -7.09 0.07 25.21
N TYR A 60 -8.05 0.67 25.91
CA TYR A 60 -9.00 -0.05 26.76
C TYR A 60 -10.44 0.44 26.56
N SER A 61 -11.04 0.08 25.43
CA SER A 61 -12.37 0.56 25.01
C SER A 61 -13.55 0.15 25.91
N LYS A 62 -13.35 -0.82 26.80
CA LYS A 62 -14.39 -1.33 27.72
C LYS A 62 -14.22 -0.85 29.16
N SER A 63 -13.07 -0.27 29.52
CA SER A 63 -12.77 0.10 30.89
C SER A 63 -12.84 1.61 31.13
N GLU A 64 -13.10 1.97 32.38
CA GLU A 64 -12.98 3.33 32.86
C GLU A 64 -11.52 3.62 33.23
N TYR A 65 -11.03 4.80 32.84
CA TYR A 65 -9.71 5.28 33.23
C TYR A 65 -9.60 5.40 34.75
N ASN A 66 -8.47 4.90 35.26
CA ASN A 66 -7.99 5.09 36.63
C ASN A 66 -6.47 5.20 36.55
N HIS A 67 -5.84 6.04 37.38
CA HIS A 67 -4.38 6.26 37.32
C HIS A 67 -3.54 4.97 37.38
N SER A 68 -4.04 3.93 38.05
CA SER A 68 -3.40 2.61 38.15
C SER A 68 -3.11 1.96 36.79
N VAL A 69 -3.90 2.23 35.76
CA VAL A 69 -3.79 1.54 34.45
C VAL A 69 -2.56 2.02 33.64
N ILE A 70 -2.09 3.25 33.88
CA ILE A 70 -0.88 3.80 33.23
C ILE A 70 0.32 3.85 34.17
N LYS A 71 0.12 3.51 35.44
CA LYS A 71 1.12 3.60 36.50
C LYS A 71 2.43 2.88 36.17
N LYS A 72 2.32 1.65 35.65
CA LYS A 72 3.50 0.86 35.26
C LYS A 72 4.28 1.55 34.14
N ALA A 73 3.60 2.08 33.13
CA ALA A 73 4.26 2.82 32.04
C ALA A 73 5.02 4.05 32.58
N VAL A 74 4.40 4.86 33.45
CA VAL A 74 5.07 6.01 34.08
C VAL A 74 6.32 5.58 34.88
N MET A 75 6.24 4.45 35.60
CA MET A 75 7.40 3.92 36.34
C MET A 75 8.51 3.41 35.41
N HIS A 76 8.18 2.81 34.27
CA HIS A 76 9.17 2.40 33.26
C HIS A 76 9.86 3.61 32.63
N MET A 77 9.09 4.64 32.27
CA MET A 77 9.63 5.92 31.78
C MET A 77 10.55 6.58 32.82
N LEU A 78 10.20 6.53 34.11
CA LEU A 78 11.05 7.04 35.19
C LEU A 78 12.35 6.23 35.36
N ASN A 79 12.29 4.91 35.17
CA ASN A 79 13.50 4.06 35.16
C ASN A 79 14.44 4.45 34.01
N HIS A 80 13.90 4.73 32.82
CA HIS A 80 14.70 5.25 31.71
C HIS A 80 15.30 6.60 32.08
N PHE A 81 14.49 7.52 32.63
CA PHE A 81 14.95 8.84 33.03
C PHE A 81 16.09 8.78 34.05
N LYS A 82 16.04 7.84 35.01
CA LYS A 82 17.16 7.63 35.95
C LYS A 82 18.47 7.33 35.21
N LYS A 83 18.45 6.50 34.16
CA LYS A 83 19.62 6.20 33.33
C LYS A 83 20.13 7.43 32.58
N VAL A 84 19.24 8.33 32.20
CA VAL A 84 19.62 9.64 31.62
C VAL A 84 20.35 10.50 32.65
N THR A 85 19.85 10.58 33.90
CA THR A 85 20.49 11.41 34.94
C THR A 85 21.91 10.98 35.29
N ILE A 86 22.28 9.71 35.05
CA ILE A 86 23.62 9.17 35.30
C ILE A 86 24.47 9.06 34.02
N GLY A 87 23.97 9.54 32.88
CA GLY A 87 24.71 9.58 31.61
C GLY A 87 24.78 8.26 30.84
N GLU A 88 23.98 7.24 31.19
CA GLU A 88 23.93 5.95 30.47
C GLU A 88 23.04 5.99 29.22
N LYS A 89 22.09 6.92 29.17
CA LYS A 89 21.10 7.07 28.10
C LYS A 89 20.93 8.54 27.71
N GLU A 90 20.52 8.77 26.48
CA GLU A 90 20.22 10.11 25.97
C GLU A 90 18.90 10.65 26.54
N ALA A 91 18.79 11.97 26.65
CA ALA A 91 17.58 12.62 27.10
C ALA A 91 16.48 12.52 26.03
N ILE A 92 15.29 12.09 26.44
CA ILE A 92 14.14 11.88 25.56
C ILE A 92 12.87 12.47 26.18
N LYS A 93 11.88 12.77 25.33
CA LYS A 93 10.52 13.08 25.76
C LYS A 93 9.73 11.80 25.93
N TYR A 94 8.83 11.77 26.90
CA TYR A 94 7.98 10.63 27.22
C TYR A 94 6.52 10.97 26.96
N GLN A 95 5.81 10.09 26.27
CA GLN A 95 4.41 10.29 25.97
C GLN A 95 3.59 9.03 26.24
N ILE A 96 2.46 9.17 26.92
CA ILE A 96 1.46 8.12 27.05
C ILE A 96 0.21 8.56 26.31
N ASN A 97 -0.17 7.79 25.28
CA ASN A 97 -1.40 7.98 24.53
C ASN A 97 -2.37 6.84 24.85
N GLY A 98 -3.58 7.16 25.27
CA GLY A 98 -4.56 6.14 25.59
C GLY A 98 -6.00 6.53 25.32
N TYR A 99 -6.81 5.50 25.09
CA TYR A 99 -8.26 5.58 24.96
C TYR A 99 -8.94 4.69 26.01
N TYR A 100 -9.98 5.24 26.62
CA TYR A 100 -10.80 4.60 27.65
C TYR A 100 -12.27 4.91 27.37
N LYS A 101 -13.18 4.07 27.88
CA LYS A 101 -14.62 4.29 27.71
C LYS A 101 -15.13 5.55 28.43
N SER A 102 -14.55 5.84 29.60
CA SER A 102 -14.95 6.92 30.50
C SER A 102 -13.88 7.18 31.56
N GLY A 103 -14.05 8.22 32.40
CA GLY A 103 -13.21 8.49 33.57
C GLY A 103 -11.95 9.33 33.28
N GLN A 104 -11.78 9.83 32.05
CA GLN A 104 -10.67 10.68 31.64
C GLN A 104 -10.59 11.98 32.45
N ASP A 105 -11.72 12.47 32.95
CA ASP A 105 -11.86 13.65 33.82
C ASP A 105 -11.10 13.52 35.14
N LYS A 106 -10.76 12.29 35.56
CA LYS A 106 -9.92 12.05 36.74
C LYS A 106 -8.48 12.51 36.55
N LEU A 107 -7.99 12.58 35.30
CA LEU A 107 -6.67 13.12 35.02
C LEU A 107 -6.78 14.66 34.90
N PRO A 108 -6.16 15.43 35.79
CA PRO A 108 -6.16 16.89 35.66
C PRO A 108 -5.33 17.33 34.46
N ASN A 109 -5.71 18.46 33.84
CA ASN A 109 -5.00 19.04 32.70
C ASN A 109 -3.54 19.39 33.00
N SER A 110 -3.24 19.71 34.26
CA SER A 110 -1.89 19.93 34.77
C SER A 110 -1.80 19.38 36.18
N PHE A 111 -0.69 18.73 36.52
CA PHE A 111 -0.45 18.20 37.86
C PHE A 111 1.00 18.41 38.28
N ASP A 112 1.24 18.38 39.59
CA ASP A 112 2.53 18.62 40.21
C ASP A 112 3.23 17.31 40.62
N ILE A 113 4.43 17.44 41.22
CA ILE A 113 5.19 16.30 41.74
C ILE A 113 4.44 15.55 42.85
N ALA A 114 3.58 16.23 43.63
CA ALA A 114 2.82 15.60 44.70
C ALA A 114 1.76 14.63 44.13
N PHE A 115 1.08 15.06 43.06
CA PHE A 115 0.17 14.22 42.30
C PHE A 115 0.90 13.05 41.64
N LEU A 116 2.04 13.32 41.00
CA LEU A 116 2.88 12.30 40.35
C LEU A 116 3.27 11.20 41.35
N LYS A 117 3.83 11.58 42.51
CA LYS A 117 4.22 10.65 43.58
C LYS A 117 3.04 9.81 44.03
N LYS A 118 1.95 10.47 44.44
CA LYS A 118 0.77 9.81 45.03
C LYS A 118 0.10 8.84 44.06
N ASN A 119 -0.13 9.25 42.82
CA ASN A 119 -0.98 8.49 41.89
C ASN A 119 -0.19 7.52 41.01
N PHE A 120 1.05 7.88 40.63
CA PHE A 120 1.83 7.11 39.67
C PHE A 120 3.04 6.39 40.29
N LEU A 121 3.67 6.93 41.35
CA LEU A 121 4.94 6.37 41.86
C LEU A 121 4.80 5.61 43.19
N THR A 122 3.65 5.64 43.85
CA THR A 122 3.43 4.94 45.12
C THR A 122 2.60 3.68 44.91
N TYR A 123 3.14 2.48 45.12
CA TYR A 123 2.41 1.20 44.99
C TYR A 123 2.53 0.33 46.24
N THR A 124 1.78 -0.76 46.31
CA THR A 124 1.84 -1.72 47.41
C THR A 124 2.34 -3.06 46.86
N GLU A 125 3.43 -3.54 47.43
CA GLU A 125 4.03 -4.84 47.11
C GLU A 125 4.21 -5.59 48.43
N GLU A 126 3.73 -6.83 48.49
CA GLU A 126 3.78 -7.66 49.71
C GLU A 126 3.21 -6.98 50.98
N LYS A 127 2.14 -6.19 50.83
CA LYS A 127 1.50 -5.37 51.89
C LYS A 127 2.38 -4.23 52.43
N VAL A 128 3.51 -3.94 51.80
CA VAL A 128 4.38 -2.80 52.13
C VAL A 128 4.15 -1.70 51.10
N LYS A 129 3.98 -0.46 51.58
CA LYS A 129 3.91 0.72 50.73
C LYS A 129 5.31 1.03 50.20
N GLN A 130 5.46 1.02 48.88
CA GLN A 130 6.68 1.30 48.15
C GLN A 130 6.54 2.62 47.40
N GLU A 131 7.63 3.38 47.31
CA GLU A 131 7.69 4.65 46.60
C GLU A 131 8.82 4.59 45.56
N HIS A 132 8.45 4.47 44.29
CA HIS A 132 9.36 4.13 43.19
C HIS A 132 10.50 5.14 43.04
N HIS A 133 10.22 6.44 43.20
CA HIS A 133 11.24 7.49 43.14
C HIS A 133 12.28 7.39 44.26
N VAL A 134 11.90 6.95 45.46
CA VAL A 134 12.81 6.72 46.58
C VAL A 134 13.71 5.54 46.29
N ASN A 135 13.15 4.47 45.72
CA ASN A 135 13.91 3.27 45.32
C ASN A 135 14.96 3.60 44.24
N LEU A 136 14.69 4.58 43.38
CA LEU A 136 15.63 5.07 42.36
C LEU A 136 16.60 6.16 42.88
N GLY A 137 16.42 6.63 44.11
CA GLY A 137 17.19 7.73 44.69
C GLY A 137 17.11 9.01 43.84
N LEU A 138 15.91 9.39 43.41
CA LEU A 138 15.66 10.62 42.66
C LEU A 138 15.19 11.75 43.60
N THR A 139 15.74 12.95 43.41
CA THR A 139 15.34 14.14 44.17
C THR A 139 14.09 14.80 43.57
N ASP A 140 13.48 15.72 44.32
CA ASP A 140 12.29 16.43 43.87
C ASP A 140 12.59 17.32 42.66
N GLU A 141 13.77 17.95 42.61
CA GLU A 141 14.21 18.73 41.45
C GLU A 141 14.35 17.85 40.20
N GLN A 142 14.85 16.62 40.35
CA GLN A 142 14.93 15.66 39.23
C GLN A 142 13.54 15.20 38.78
N LEU A 143 12.58 15.07 39.69
CA LEU A 143 11.20 14.75 39.36
C LEU A 143 10.49 15.90 38.64
N GLU A 144 10.80 17.16 38.96
CA GLU A 144 10.30 18.31 38.20
C GLU A 144 10.83 18.29 36.77
N VAL A 145 12.11 17.97 36.57
CA VAL A 145 12.68 17.81 35.22
C VAL A 145 12.00 16.66 34.48
N PHE A 146 11.82 15.50 35.11
CA PHE A 146 11.10 14.38 34.50
C PHE A 146 9.68 14.78 34.09
N LEU A 147 8.96 15.48 34.98
CA LEU A 147 7.60 15.94 34.72
C LEU A 147 7.55 16.91 33.53
N SER A 148 8.57 17.74 33.33
CA SER A 148 8.67 18.62 32.15
C SER A 148 8.85 17.87 30.82
N TYR A 149 9.33 16.62 30.86
CA TYR A 149 9.47 15.75 29.68
C TYR A 149 8.32 14.76 29.51
N LEU A 150 7.40 14.66 30.48
CA LEU A 150 6.30 13.71 30.47
C LEU A 150 5.00 14.36 29.96
N SER A 151 4.43 13.77 28.92
CA SER A 151 3.11 14.12 28.40
C SER A 151 2.16 12.93 28.52
N ILE A 152 0.95 13.15 29.05
CA ILE A 152 -0.06 12.09 29.19
C ILE A 152 -1.36 12.56 28.53
N ASN A 153 -1.80 11.84 27.50
CA ASN A 153 -3.07 12.06 26.84
C ASN A 153 -3.94 10.79 26.94
N VAL A 154 -5.03 10.88 27.71
CA VAL A 154 -6.02 9.79 27.89
C VAL A 154 -7.29 9.98 27.04
N ASN A 155 -7.31 11.03 26.22
CA ASN A 155 -8.42 11.41 25.36
C ASN A 155 -8.11 11.15 23.88
N CYS A 156 -7.30 10.13 23.58
CA CYS A 156 -7.04 9.72 22.21
C CYS A 156 -8.33 9.18 21.53
N PRO A 157 -8.42 9.17 20.19
CA PRO A 157 -9.59 8.68 19.50
C PRO A 157 -9.86 7.18 19.74
N GLU A 158 -11.12 6.77 19.54
CA GLU A 158 -11.50 5.35 19.50
C GLU A 158 -10.91 4.68 18.24
N TYR A 159 -10.72 3.36 18.26
CA TYR A 159 -10.05 2.60 17.19
C TYR A 159 -10.60 2.89 15.79
N ASN A 160 -11.92 2.89 15.58
CA ASN A 160 -12.47 3.16 14.26
C ASN A 160 -12.30 4.62 13.83
N ALA A 161 -12.34 5.56 14.78
CA ALA A 161 -12.08 6.96 14.50
C ALA A 161 -10.61 7.18 14.10
N GLN A 162 -9.67 6.57 14.82
CA GLN A 162 -8.25 6.58 14.48
C GLN A 162 -7.99 5.95 13.12
N TYR A 163 -8.59 4.78 12.86
CA TYR A 163 -8.51 4.09 11.58
C TYR A 163 -8.99 5.01 10.44
N ASN A 164 -10.15 5.65 10.58
CA ASN A 164 -10.66 6.55 9.55
C ASN A 164 -9.74 7.76 9.30
N GLN A 165 -9.18 8.35 10.37
CA GLN A 165 -8.19 9.42 10.26
C GLN A 165 -6.94 8.96 9.50
N LEU A 166 -6.46 7.75 9.79
CA LEU A 166 -5.31 7.14 9.11
C LEU A 166 -5.59 6.95 7.62
N ILE A 167 -6.77 6.43 7.26
CA ILE A 167 -7.18 6.27 5.87
C ILE A 167 -7.24 7.62 5.15
N ASP A 168 -7.79 8.65 5.78
CA ASP A 168 -7.86 9.99 5.20
C ASP A 168 -6.46 10.58 4.93
N LEU A 169 -5.53 10.39 5.87
CA LEU A 169 -4.12 10.75 5.71
C LEU A 169 -3.47 10.01 4.55
N LEU A 170 -3.69 8.69 4.43
CA LEU A 170 -3.18 7.90 3.31
C LEU A 170 -3.75 8.37 1.97
N CYS A 171 -5.04 8.71 1.90
CA CYS A 171 -5.64 9.29 0.70
C CYS A 171 -4.93 10.59 0.30
N ALA A 172 -4.68 11.46 1.27
CA ALA A 172 -4.01 12.74 1.05
C ALA A 172 -2.55 12.55 0.61
N CYS A 173 -1.80 11.66 1.26
CA CYS A 173 -0.40 11.38 0.95
C CYS A 173 -0.20 10.84 -0.47
N TYR A 174 -1.05 9.90 -0.90
CA TYR A 174 -0.91 9.23 -2.20
C TYR A 174 -1.83 9.80 -3.29
N LYS A 175 -2.64 10.81 -2.98
CA LYS A 175 -3.68 11.36 -3.87
C LYS A 175 -4.57 10.25 -4.43
N SER A 176 -4.96 9.31 -3.58
CA SER A 176 -5.69 8.11 -3.97
C SER A 176 -7.13 8.14 -3.42
N THR A 177 -7.97 7.27 -3.98
CA THR A 177 -9.35 7.12 -3.49
C THR A 177 -9.35 6.44 -2.12
N ARG A 178 -10.41 6.63 -1.33
CA ARG A 178 -10.56 5.92 -0.04
C ARG A 178 -10.40 4.41 -0.17
N TYR A 179 -11.01 3.84 -1.20
CA TYR A 179 -10.86 2.43 -1.51
C TYR A 179 -9.38 2.06 -1.76
N SER A 180 -8.65 2.89 -2.50
CA SER A 180 -7.23 2.67 -2.77
C SER A 180 -6.37 2.79 -1.49
N ALA A 181 -6.69 3.75 -0.62
CA ALA A 181 -6.03 3.90 0.67
C ALA A 181 -6.27 2.71 1.60
N GLU A 182 -7.53 2.30 1.80
CA GLU A 182 -7.89 1.16 2.66
C GLU A 182 -7.35 -0.15 2.12
N SER A 183 -7.50 -0.37 0.81
CA SER A 183 -7.18 -1.66 0.21
C SER A 183 -5.68 -1.78 -0.01
N TYR A 184 -4.99 -0.75 -0.51
CA TYR A 184 -3.59 -0.88 -0.92
C TYR A 184 -2.64 -0.30 0.12
N HIS A 185 -2.77 1.00 0.40
CA HIS A 185 -1.77 1.70 1.20
C HIS A 185 -1.78 1.26 2.67
N TYR A 186 -2.97 1.09 3.26
CA TYR A 186 -3.11 0.67 4.65
C TYR A 186 -2.58 -0.75 4.88
N ASN A 187 -2.98 -1.71 4.04
CA ASN A 187 -2.51 -3.09 4.19
C ASN A 187 -0.99 -3.21 4.01
N ASN A 188 -0.42 -2.46 3.08
CA ASN A 188 1.04 -2.42 2.90
C ASN A 188 1.75 -1.78 4.10
N ALA A 189 1.22 -0.67 4.60
CA ALA A 189 1.72 0.01 5.78
C ALA A 189 1.69 -0.91 7.01
N LEU A 190 0.56 -1.55 7.26
CA LEU A 190 0.35 -2.48 8.37
C LEU A 190 1.33 -3.66 8.31
N ARG A 191 1.56 -4.24 7.12
CA ARG A 191 2.56 -5.29 6.92
C ARG A 191 3.96 -4.80 7.30
N ILE A 192 4.36 -3.62 6.82
CA ILE A 192 5.68 -3.05 7.11
C ILE A 192 5.87 -2.86 8.62
N ILE A 193 4.88 -2.27 9.31
CA ILE A 193 4.96 -2.07 10.77
C ILE A 193 5.02 -3.40 11.52
N LYS A 194 4.20 -4.38 11.14
CA LYS A 194 4.24 -5.73 11.71
C LYS A 194 5.61 -6.39 11.51
N ASP A 195 6.17 -6.32 10.31
CA ASP A 195 7.46 -6.95 10.00
C ASP A 195 8.61 -6.29 10.79
N LEU A 196 8.54 -4.98 11.00
CA LEU A 196 9.45 -4.25 11.89
C LEU A 196 9.26 -4.70 13.35
N SER A 197 8.02 -4.76 13.84
CA SER A 197 7.73 -5.04 15.26
C SER A 197 8.19 -6.44 15.70
N ILE A 198 8.19 -7.43 14.78
CA ILE A 198 8.61 -8.81 15.08
C ILE A 198 10.10 -9.08 14.79
N ASN A 199 10.85 -8.10 14.29
CA ASN A 199 12.25 -8.29 13.94
C ASN A 199 13.07 -8.61 15.21
N PRO A 200 13.91 -9.65 15.25
CA PRO A 200 14.67 -10.01 16.45
C PRO A 200 15.72 -8.96 16.86
N LEU A 201 16.17 -8.10 15.94
CA LEU A 201 17.18 -7.08 16.19
C LEU A 201 16.53 -5.69 16.25
N GLU A 202 16.63 -5.01 17.40
CA GLU A 202 16.05 -3.67 17.62
C GLU A 202 16.53 -2.62 16.61
N GLU A 203 17.81 -2.68 16.22
CA GLU A 203 18.40 -1.79 15.20
C GLU A 203 17.68 -1.87 13.84
N ASN A 204 17.05 -3.00 13.54
CA ASN A 204 16.32 -3.24 12.30
C ASN A 204 14.81 -2.94 12.41
N ARG A 205 14.35 -2.40 13.56
CA ARG A 205 12.96 -1.98 13.78
C ARG A 205 12.69 -0.52 13.43
N THR A 206 13.68 0.17 12.86
CA THR A 206 13.60 1.59 12.51
C THR A 206 13.31 1.80 11.03
N ILE A 207 12.43 2.75 10.70
CA ILE A 207 12.15 3.16 9.32
C ILE A 207 12.04 4.68 9.20
N THR A 208 12.63 5.25 8.15
CA THR A 208 12.47 6.67 7.81
C THR A 208 11.14 6.91 7.11
N LYS A 209 10.57 8.11 7.21
CA LYS A 209 9.35 8.48 6.47
C LYS A 209 9.53 8.25 4.97
N LYS A 210 10.68 8.62 4.40
CA LYS A 210 11.00 8.39 2.99
C LYS A 210 10.90 6.92 2.60
N SER A 211 11.62 6.04 3.31
CA SER A 211 11.65 4.61 3.00
C SER A 211 10.28 3.95 3.19
N PHE A 212 9.54 4.38 4.22
CA PHE A 212 8.18 3.92 4.45
C PHE A 212 7.26 4.24 3.27
N LEU A 213 7.24 5.50 2.81
CA LEU A 213 6.39 5.91 1.69
C LEU A 213 6.74 5.17 0.39
N GLU A 214 8.03 4.98 0.09
CA GLU A 214 8.48 4.22 -1.07
C GLU A 214 8.03 2.75 -1.01
N LYS A 215 8.20 2.09 0.15
CA LYS A 215 7.82 0.67 0.34
C LYS A 215 6.32 0.44 0.29
N VAL A 216 5.51 1.34 0.86
CA VAL A 216 4.05 1.25 0.83
C VAL A 216 3.50 1.32 -0.60
N ASN A 217 4.15 2.08 -1.48
CA ASN A 217 3.73 2.24 -2.88
C ASN A 217 4.16 1.06 -3.79
N ASN A 218 5.29 0.41 -3.50
CA ASN A 218 5.92 -0.56 -4.40
C ASN A 218 5.45 -2.02 -4.27
N SER A 219 4.73 -2.42 -3.21
CA SER A 219 4.36 -3.82 -2.98
C SER A 219 3.04 -4.28 -3.61
N LYS A 220 2.82 -3.97 -4.90
CA LYS A 220 1.59 -4.30 -5.64
C LYS A 220 1.33 -5.81 -5.81
N ILE A 221 2.38 -6.63 -5.78
CA ILE A 221 2.33 -8.05 -6.20
C ILE A 221 1.70 -8.97 -5.14
N LEU A 222 2.10 -8.84 -3.87
CA LEU A 222 1.57 -9.66 -2.76
C LEU A 222 0.10 -9.32 -2.41
N PHE A 223 -0.31 -8.09 -2.74
CA PHE A 223 -1.65 -7.60 -2.45
C PHE A 223 -2.73 -8.23 -3.36
N ASN A 224 -2.46 -8.40 -4.65
CA ASN A 224 -3.43 -8.99 -5.58
C ASN A 224 -3.79 -10.43 -5.18
N GLU A 225 -2.82 -11.24 -4.76
CA GLU A 225 -3.07 -12.62 -4.30
C GLU A 225 -3.93 -12.68 -3.03
N TRP A 226 -3.71 -11.78 -2.06
CA TRP A 226 -4.50 -11.70 -0.84
C TRP A 226 -5.90 -11.11 -1.09
N PHE A 227 -6.00 -10.10 -1.96
CA PHE A 227 -7.26 -9.43 -2.28
C PHE A 227 -8.22 -10.36 -3.05
N ILE A 228 -7.72 -11.16 -4.00
CA ILE A 228 -8.49 -12.19 -4.70
C ILE A 228 -9.06 -13.21 -3.70
N LYS A 229 -8.27 -13.61 -2.69
CA LYS A 229 -8.71 -14.52 -1.62
C LYS A 229 -9.74 -13.90 -0.66
N LEU A 230 -9.65 -12.60 -0.37
CA LEU A 230 -10.49 -11.93 0.63
C LEU A 230 -11.84 -11.44 0.09
N LYS A 231 -11.89 -10.88 -1.13
CA LYS A 231 -13.11 -10.28 -1.73
C LYS A 231 -13.76 -11.14 -2.81
N GLY A 232 -13.07 -12.19 -3.26
CA GLY A 232 -13.49 -13.03 -4.38
C GLY A 232 -13.07 -12.43 -5.74
N LYS A 233 -12.56 -13.31 -6.62
CA LYS A 233 -11.97 -12.99 -7.94
C LYS A 233 -12.87 -12.09 -8.80
N GLN A 234 -14.19 -12.29 -8.78
CA GLN A 234 -15.14 -11.50 -9.58
C GLN A 234 -15.27 -10.03 -9.14
N ALA A 235 -15.24 -9.75 -7.83
CA ALA A 235 -15.32 -8.38 -7.33
C ALA A 235 -14.06 -7.59 -7.70
N HIS A 236 -12.90 -8.25 -7.66
CA HIS A 236 -11.64 -7.67 -8.09
C HIS A 236 -11.65 -7.31 -9.59
N PHE A 237 -12.08 -8.22 -10.45
CA PHE A 237 -12.18 -7.96 -11.90
C PHE A 237 -13.16 -6.84 -12.23
N LYS A 238 -14.29 -6.78 -11.52
CA LYS A 238 -15.24 -5.68 -11.66
C LYS A 238 -14.60 -4.31 -11.33
N ASN A 239 -13.74 -4.25 -10.32
CA ASN A 239 -13.06 -3.00 -9.95
C ASN A 239 -11.99 -2.61 -10.98
N LEU A 240 -11.15 -3.56 -11.43
CA LEU A 240 -10.18 -3.31 -12.50
C LEU A 240 -10.86 -2.83 -13.78
N LYS A 241 -12.00 -3.43 -14.11
CA LYS A 241 -12.85 -3.00 -15.22
C LYS A 241 -13.34 -1.57 -15.05
N GLN A 242 -13.81 -1.21 -13.86
CA GLN A 242 -14.26 0.15 -13.56
C GLN A 242 -13.12 1.17 -13.70
N GLU A 243 -11.94 0.84 -13.20
CA GLU A 243 -10.79 1.74 -13.20
C GLU A 243 -10.24 2.01 -14.60
N TYR A 244 -10.07 0.96 -15.41
CA TYR A 244 -9.31 1.05 -16.67
C TYR A 244 -10.16 0.96 -17.95
N PHE A 245 -11.32 0.32 -17.86
CA PHE A 245 -12.07 -0.15 -19.03
C PHE A 245 -13.53 0.33 -19.06
N THR A 246 -14.00 1.11 -18.08
CA THR A 246 -15.29 1.80 -18.19
C THR A 246 -15.12 3.24 -18.67
N SER A 247 -15.64 3.50 -19.87
CA SER A 247 -15.79 4.85 -20.43
C SER A 247 -17.06 4.90 -21.27
N LEU A 248 -17.82 5.99 -21.18
CA LEU A 248 -19.08 6.17 -21.92
C LEU A 248 -18.85 6.25 -23.44
N ASN A 249 -17.73 6.85 -23.84
CA ASN A 249 -17.27 6.91 -25.22
C ASN A 249 -15.81 6.45 -25.28
N ILE A 250 -15.52 5.54 -26.21
CA ILE A 250 -14.17 5.05 -26.42
C ILE A 250 -13.42 6.08 -27.28
N GLU A 251 -12.55 6.83 -26.63
CA GLU A 251 -11.65 7.79 -27.29
C GLU A 251 -10.68 7.08 -28.25
N PRO A 252 -10.25 7.72 -29.35
CA PRO A 252 -9.41 7.11 -30.38
C PRO A 252 -7.91 7.07 -30.01
N PHE A 253 -7.62 6.60 -28.80
CA PHE A 253 -6.25 6.38 -28.33
C PHE A 253 -5.63 5.12 -28.95
N GLU A 254 -4.31 5.16 -29.15
CA GLU A 254 -3.54 3.99 -29.52
C GLU A 254 -3.34 3.12 -28.26
N ARG A 255 -4.07 2.00 -28.21
CA ARG A 255 -4.10 1.10 -27.05
C ARG A 255 -3.28 -0.14 -27.34
N PHE A 256 -2.33 -0.45 -26.46
CA PHE A 256 -1.48 -1.62 -26.52
C PHE A 256 -1.89 -2.58 -25.41
N PHE A 257 -2.22 -3.80 -25.78
CA PHE A 257 -2.53 -4.89 -24.86
C PHE A 257 -1.35 -5.85 -24.87
N LEU A 258 -0.56 -5.86 -23.80
CA LEU A 258 0.53 -6.80 -23.61
C LEU A 258 0.01 -7.94 -22.74
N ILE A 259 0.04 -9.16 -23.27
CA ILE A 259 -0.58 -10.33 -22.65
C ILE A 259 0.52 -11.34 -22.34
N GLU A 260 0.81 -11.57 -21.06
CA GLU A 260 1.69 -12.65 -20.64
C GLU A 260 0.95 -13.99 -20.61
N ILE A 261 1.62 -15.03 -21.12
CA ILE A 261 1.12 -16.40 -21.12
C ILE A 261 2.10 -17.30 -20.39
N ASN A 262 1.55 -18.11 -19.49
CA ASN A 262 2.24 -19.29 -18.96
C ASN A 262 1.97 -20.48 -19.90
N GLN A 263 3.04 -21.08 -20.43
CA GLN A 263 2.98 -22.19 -21.38
C GLN A 263 2.25 -23.42 -20.81
N ASP A 264 2.35 -23.67 -19.51
CA ASP A 264 1.72 -24.82 -18.84
C ASP A 264 0.18 -24.76 -18.87
N PHE A 265 -0.38 -23.56 -18.98
CA PHE A 265 -1.83 -23.29 -18.96
C PHE A 265 -2.33 -22.68 -20.26
N TYR A 266 -1.53 -22.73 -21.32
CA TYR A 266 -1.87 -22.13 -22.60
C TYR A 266 -2.93 -22.95 -23.35
N ILE A 267 -3.95 -22.24 -23.85
CA ILE A 267 -5.00 -22.82 -24.70
C ILE A 267 -5.19 -21.90 -25.91
N ARG A 268 -4.89 -22.40 -27.12
CA ARG A 268 -4.99 -21.62 -28.37
C ARG A 268 -6.36 -20.98 -28.60
N ASN A 269 -7.42 -21.75 -28.39
CA ASN A 269 -8.79 -21.27 -28.59
C ASN A 269 -9.11 -20.06 -27.71
N GLU A 270 -8.71 -20.11 -26.45
CA GLU A 270 -8.93 -19.05 -25.47
C GLU A 270 -8.21 -17.75 -25.86
N LEU A 271 -6.96 -17.85 -26.34
CA LEU A 271 -6.19 -16.68 -26.80
C LEU A 271 -6.82 -16.08 -28.06
N LYS A 272 -7.23 -16.91 -29.01
CA LYS A 272 -7.93 -16.45 -30.22
C LYS A 272 -9.22 -15.72 -29.86
N GLU A 273 -10.02 -16.28 -28.94
CA GLU A 273 -11.23 -15.64 -28.43
C GLU A 273 -10.91 -14.29 -27.75
N LEU A 274 -9.85 -14.22 -26.94
CA LEU A 274 -9.42 -12.98 -26.31
C LEU A 274 -9.05 -11.91 -27.34
N ILE A 275 -8.33 -12.26 -28.42
CA ILE A 275 -8.01 -11.35 -29.53
C ILE A 275 -9.31 -10.81 -30.17
N PHE A 276 -10.30 -11.68 -30.40
CA PHE A 276 -11.61 -11.27 -30.92
C PHE A 276 -12.33 -10.31 -29.96
N ILE A 277 -12.33 -10.59 -28.65
CA ILE A 277 -12.96 -9.74 -27.64
C ILE A 277 -12.28 -8.36 -27.60
N ILE A 278 -10.94 -8.33 -27.56
CA ILE A 278 -10.16 -7.07 -27.56
C ILE A 278 -10.49 -6.27 -28.81
N SER A 279 -10.45 -6.90 -29.99
CA SER A 279 -10.80 -6.24 -31.24
C SER A 279 -12.22 -5.70 -31.24
N LYS A 280 -13.20 -6.50 -30.83
CA LYS A 280 -14.62 -6.10 -30.81
C LYS A 280 -14.88 -4.92 -29.87
N LYS A 281 -14.22 -4.88 -28.71
CA LYS A 281 -14.43 -3.83 -27.70
C LYS A 281 -13.62 -2.58 -27.98
N TRP A 282 -12.41 -2.72 -28.51
CA TRP A 282 -11.43 -1.63 -28.60
C TRP A 282 -11.05 -1.24 -30.04
N SER A 283 -11.84 -1.69 -31.02
CA SER A 283 -11.74 -1.24 -32.41
C SER A 283 -13.03 -0.54 -32.84
N LYS A 284 -12.88 0.51 -33.64
CA LYS A 284 -13.99 1.19 -34.31
C LYS A 284 -13.54 1.50 -35.73
N ILE A 285 -14.24 0.92 -36.71
CA ILE A 285 -14.01 1.18 -38.13
C ILE A 285 -15.22 1.90 -38.67
N SER A 286 -15.09 3.20 -38.94
CA SER A 286 -16.21 4.01 -39.42
C SER A 286 -16.26 4.06 -40.94
N LYS A 287 -17.44 3.81 -41.51
CA LYS A 287 -17.70 3.97 -42.95
C LYS A 287 -17.85 5.43 -43.37
N TYR A 288 -18.39 6.27 -42.49
CA TYR A 288 -18.79 7.66 -42.78
C TYR A 288 -18.17 8.70 -41.82
N GLY A 289 -17.40 8.26 -40.83
CA GLY A 289 -16.87 9.12 -39.77
C GLY A 289 -15.35 9.23 -39.82
N ASN A 290 -14.85 10.35 -39.29
CA ASN A 290 -13.43 10.71 -39.34
C ASN A 290 -12.56 9.97 -38.31
N ILE A 291 -13.16 9.12 -37.47
CA ILE A 291 -12.49 8.50 -36.33
C ILE A 291 -12.59 6.98 -36.48
N SER A 292 -11.44 6.37 -36.78
CA SER A 292 -11.25 4.92 -36.79
C SER A 292 -9.97 4.57 -36.04
N PHE A 293 -10.02 3.53 -35.22
CA PHE A 293 -8.90 3.07 -34.41
C PHE A 293 -9.02 1.57 -34.17
N CYS A 294 -7.88 0.92 -33.91
CA CYS A 294 -7.82 -0.50 -33.57
C CYS A 294 -6.68 -0.73 -32.56
N PRO A 295 -6.75 -1.78 -31.73
CA PRO A 295 -5.76 -2.03 -30.71
C PRO A 295 -4.51 -2.71 -31.28
N TYR A 296 -3.39 -2.55 -30.56
CA TYR A 296 -2.18 -3.35 -30.69
C TYR A 296 -2.19 -4.48 -29.67
N ILE A 297 -1.72 -5.65 -30.07
CA ILE A 297 -1.59 -6.82 -29.21
C ILE A 297 -0.17 -7.36 -29.31
N LEU A 298 0.45 -7.59 -28.16
CA LEU A 298 1.69 -8.35 -28.03
C LEU A 298 1.44 -9.50 -27.08
N VAL A 299 1.87 -10.70 -27.46
CA VAL A 299 1.73 -11.90 -26.64
C VAL A 299 3.11 -12.31 -26.16
N HIS A 300 3.36 -12.19 -24.85
CA HIS A 300 4.63 -12.55 -24.22
C HIS A 300 4.58 -14.00 -23.70
N GLY A 301 5.69 -14.74 -23.84
CA GLY A 301 5.80 -16.13 -23.38
C GLY A 301 5.28 -17.19 -24.34
N ILE A 302 4.74 -16.82 -25.50
CA ILE A 302 4.29 -17.74 -26.54
C ILE A 302 5.43 -18.16 -27.47
N GLU A 303 5.42 -19.42 -27.93
CA GLU A 303 6.36 -19.87 -28.96
C GLU A 303 6.06 -19.24 -30.32
N ASN A 304 7.12 -18.92 -31.09
CA ASN A 304 6.98 -18.29 -32.41
C ASN A 304 6.18 -19.15 -33.40
N SER A 305 6.38 -20.47 -33.40
CA SER A 305 5.62 -21.46 -34.20
C SER A 305 4.12 -21.39 -33.90
N GLU A 306 3.78 -21.19 -32.63
CA GLU A 306 2.41 -21.11 -32.15
C GLU A 306 1.76 -19.78 -32.52
N LEU A 307 2.48 -18.67 -32.37
CA LEU A 307 2.02 -17.35 -32.83
C LEU A 307 1.74 -17.35 -34.35
N ILE A 308 2.60 -17.98 -35.15
CA ILE A 308 2.39 -18.18 -36.59
C ILE A 308 1.12 -19.00 -36.85
N SER A 309 0.87 -20.04 -36.06
CA SER A 309 -0.32 -20.87 -36.18
C SER A 309 -1.60 -20.07 -35.93
N ILE A 310 -1.63 -19.23 -34.89
CA ILE A 310 -2.77 -18.32 -34.60
C ILE A 310 -2.99 -17.34 -35.74
N LYS A 311 -1.93 -16.66 -36.20
CA LYS A 311 -2.00 -15.72 -37.34
C LYS A 311 -2.56 -16.40 -38.58
N THR A 312 -2.15 -17.64 -38.83
CA THR A 312 -2.66 -18.45 -39.94
C THR A 312 -4.15 -18.75 -39.81
N GLU A 313 -4.62 -19.11 -38.60
CA GLU A 313 -6.05 -19.31 -38.33
C GLU A 313 -6.86 -18.01 -38.52
N LEU A 314 -6.41 -16.91 -37.93
CA LEU A 314 -7.04 -15.58 -38.10
C LEU A 314 -7.14 -15.19 -39.58
N PHE A 315 -6.07 -15.42 -40.34
CA PHE A 315 -6.05 -15.15 -41.78
C PHE A 315 -7.07 -16.02 -42.54
N LYS A 316 -7.13 -17.32 -42.26
CA LYS A 316 -8.11 -18.25 -42.86
C LYS A 316 -9.55 -17.85 -42.53
N GLU A 317 -9.78 -17.33 -41.34
CA GLU A 317 -11.08 -16.80 -40.88
C GLU A 317 -11.40 -15.41 -41.45
N LYS A 318 -10.57 -14.86 -42.34
CA LYS A 318 -10.72 -13.51 -42.93
C LYS A 318 -10.74 -12.42 -41.86
N PHE A 319 -10.02 -12.63 -40.77
CA PHE A 319 -9.80 -11.62 -39.75
C PHE A 319 -8.58 -10.79 -40.13
N ASN A 320 -8.81 -9.57 -40.61
CA ASN A 320 -7.74 -8.68 -41.07
C ASN A 320 -6.90 -8.16 -39.90
N PHE A 321 -5.62 -8.50 -39.91
CA PHE A 321 -4.59 -7.96 -39.01
C PHE A 321 -3.35 -7.58 -39.81
N ILE A 322 -2.45 -6.82 -39.19
CA ILE A 322 -1.12 -6.49 -39.70
C ILE A 322 -0.09 -6.72 -38.60
N ASP A 323 1.17 -6.93 -38.95
CA ASP A 323 2.23 -7.19 -37.98
C ASP A 323 3.55 -6.42 -38.21
N GLY A 324 3.57 -5.49 -39.17
CA GLY A 324 4.72 -4.63 -39.44
C GLY A 324 5.84 -5.26 -40.28
N TYR A 325 5.66 -6.50 -40.76
CA TYR A 325 6.57 -7.18 -41.68
C TYR A 325 5.93 -7.23 -43.07
N ASP A 326 6.20 -6.23 -43.90
CA ASP A 326 5.43 -5.96 -45.13
C ASP A 326 5.53 -7.04 -46.21
N PHE A 327 6.60 -7.85 -46.17
CA PHE A 327 6.84 -8.95 -47.11
C PHE A 327 7.73 -10.02 -46.45
N GLN A 328 7.83 -11.18 -47.09
CA GLN A 328 8.64 -12.28 -46.57
C GLN A 328 10.11 -11.87 -46.45
N GLY A 329 10.64 -11.92 -45.22
CA GLY A 329 12.02 -11.53 -44.91
C GLY A 329 12.24 -10.02 -44.76
N ALA A 330 11.17 -9.21 -44.74
CA ALA A 330 11.26 -7.78 -44.41
C ALA A 330 11.81 -7.55 -42.99
N GLU A 331 12.44 -6.40 -42.78
CA GLU A 331 12.67 -5.88 -41.44
C GLU A 331 11.37 -5.30 -40.86
N PHE A 332 11.29 -5.19 -39.53
CA PHE A 332 10.12 -4.60 -38.88
C PHE A 332 9.99 -3.11 -39.22
N ASN A 333 8.80 -2.72 -39.68
CA ASN A 333 8.49 -1.35 -40.06
C ASN A 333 7.46 -0.74 -39.08
N PRO A 334 7.90 0.12 -38.14
CA PRO A 334 7.02 0.72 -37.15
C PRO A 334 6.01 1.70 -37.77
N ILE A 335 6.28 2.23 -38.98
CA ILE A 335 5.33 3.09 -39.71
C ILE A 335 4.23 2.23 -40.34
N SER A 336 4.59 1.07 -40.89
CA SER A 336 3.63 0.14 -41.49
C SER A 336 2.63 -0.38 -40.46
N VAL A 337 3.11 -0.87 -39.31
CA VAL A 337 2.20 -1.34 -38.25
C VAL A 337 1.38 -0.19 -37.65
N ALA A 338 1.91 1.04 -37.66
CA ALA A 338 1.19 2.21 -37.17
C ALA A 338 0.12 2.75 -38.13
N GLN A 339 -0.06 2.16 -39.31
CA GLN A 339 -1.08 2.60 -40.26
C GLN A 339 -2.47 2.69 -39.63
N THR A 340 -3.24 3.68 -40.07
CA THR A 340 -4.58 3.93 -39.50
C THR A 340 -5.58 2.89 -40.03
N ALA A 341 -6.37 2.30 -39.14
CA ALA A 341 -7.48 1.44 -39.53
C ALA A 341 -8.56 2.27 -40.26
N THR A 342 -9.07 1.78 -41.37
CA THR A 342 -10.07 2.46 -42.21
C THR A 342 -11.12 1.46 -42.70
N TYR A 343 -12.24 1.98 -43.20
CA TYR A 343 -13.26 1.15 -43.85
C TYR A 343 -12.73 0.39 -45.09
N HIS A 344 -11.66 0.87 -45.73
CA HIS A 344 -11.10 0.21 -46.90
C HIS A 344 -10.13 -0.92 -46.54
N ASN A 345 -9.21 -0.70 -45.60
CA ASN A 345 -8.23 -1.71 -45.20
C ASN A 345 -8.79 -2.72 -44.18
N GLN A 346 -9.87 -2.37 -43.48
CA GLN A 346 -10.56 -3.23 -42.52
C GLN A 346 -9.63 -3.79 -41.41
N ILE A 347 -8.57 -3.08 -41.04
CA ILE A 347 -7.60 -3.56 -40.04
C ILE A 347 -8.29 -3.63 -38.67
N LYS A 348 -8.38 -4.84 -38.11
CA LYS A 348 -9.09 -5.10 -36.86
C LYS A 348 -8.17 -5.10 -35.64
N VAL A 349 -6.92 -5.52 -35.82
CA VAL A 349 -5.87 -5.62 -34.80
C VAL A 349 -4.51 -5.43 -35.45
N LYS A 350 -3.56 -4.90 -34.68
CA LYS A 350 -2.14 -4.81 -35.02
C LYS A 350 -1.35 -5.73 -34.09
N VAL A 351 -0.61 -6.70 -34.63
CA VAL A 351 0.09 -7.71 -33.84
C VAL A 351 1.57 -7.37 -33.78
N LEU A 352 2.13 -7.25 -32.59
CA LEU A 352 3.56 -7.02 -32.37
C LEU A 352 4.18 -8.34 -31.92
N ASN A 353 5.29 -8.75 -32.56
CA ASN A 353 5.83 -10.09 -32.38
C ASN A 353 6.77 -10.15 -31.18
N VAL A 354 7.55 -9.10 -30.97
CA VAL A 354 8.53 -9.01 -29.88
C VAL A 354 8.49 -7.65 -29.19
N LEU A 355 9.08 -7.55 -27.99
CA LEU A 355 9.12 -6.31 -27.22
C LEU A 355 9.87 -5.18 -27.95
N THR A 356 10.88 -5.50 -28.74
CA THR A 356 11.58 -4.52 -29.58
C THR A 356 10.64 -3.84 -30.59
N ASP A 357 9.69 -4.59 -31.18
CA ASP A 357 8.69 -4.04 -32.10
C ASP A 357 7.79 -3.02 -31.40
N LEU A 358 7.44 -3.30 -30.13
CA LEU A 358 6.64 -2.42 -29.29
C LEU A 358 7.36 -1.10 -29.02
N GLU A 359 8.62 -1.15 -28.59
CA GLU A 359 9.41 0.06 -28.31
C GLU A 359 9.54 0.95 -29.55
N LEU A 360 9.85 0.34 -30.70
CA LEU A 360 9.95 1.04 -31.99
C LEU A 360 8.61 1.65 -32.41
N THR A 361 7.50 0.94 -32.18
CA THR A 361 6.15 1.43 -32.49
C THR A 361 5.72 2.57 -31.57
N LEU A 362 6.01 2.49 -30.27
CA LEU A 362 5.70 3.55 -29.32
C LEU A 362 6.48 4.84 -29.65
N GLY A 363 7.73 4.70 -30.10
CA GLY A 363 8.58 5.81 -30.55
C GLY A 363 8.12 6.44 -31.87
N SER A 364 7.54 5.66 -32.80
CA SER A 364 7.11 6.18 -34.11
C SER A 364 5.81 7.00 -34.06
N ILE A 365 4.97 6.77 -33.05
CA ILE A 365 3.68 7.46 -32.89
C ILE A 365 3.87 8.72 -32.04
N SER A 366 4.00 9.89 -32.69
CA SER A 366 4.23 11.17 -32.00
C SER A 366 2.96 11.97 -31.70
N ASN A 367 1.90 11.83 -32.49
CA ASN A 367 0.76 12.75 -32.48
C ASN A 367 -0.53 12.19 -31.86
N LYS A 368 -0.44 11.10 -31.08
CA LYS A 368 -1.61 10.43 -30.49
C LYS A 368 -1.34 10.02 -29.04
N THR A 369 -2.40 10.04 -28.23
CA THR A 369 -2.36 9.50 -26.87
C THR A 369 -2.16 7.99 -26.92
N LYS A 370 -1.18 7.50 -26.17
CA LYS A 370 -0.79 6.08 -26.08
C LYS A 370 -1.15 5.55 -24.70
N LYS A 371 -1.79 4.37 -24.66
CA LYS A 371 -2.06 3.64 -23.42
C LYS A 371 -1.56 2.21 -23.55
N VAL A 372 -0.74 1.78 -22.60
CA VAL A 372 -0.19 0.42 -22.53
C VAL A 372 -0.83 -0.28 -21.35
N TYR A 373 -1.60 -1.32 -21.63
CA TYR A 373 -2.17 -2.22 -20.63
C TYR A 373 -1.35 -3.49 -20.62
N GLN A 374 -0.51 -3.62 -19.59
CA GLN A 374 0.37 -4.76 -19.40
C GLN A 374 -0.27 -5.74 -18.43
N PHE A 375 -0.73 -6.88 -18.95
CA PHE A 375 -1.22 -8.00 -18.17
C PHE A 375 -0.06 -8.95 -17.90
N PHE A 376 0.25 -9.14 -16.61
CA PHE A 376 1.40 -9.93 -16.16
C PHE A 376 1.01 -10.90 -15.04
N ILE A 377 1.77 -11.98 -14.87
CA ILE A 377 1.50 -13.05 -13.90
C ILE A 377 2.24 -12.78 -12.59
N THR A 378 3.57 -12.62 -12.65
CA THR A 378 4.43 -12.46 -11.47
C THR A 378 4.97 -11.05 -11.36
N THR A 379 5.68 -10.58 -12.38
CA THR A 379 6.33 -9.27 -12.43
C THR A 379 6.09 -8.61 -13.78
N PRO A 380 5.88 -7.28 -13.85
CA PRO A 380 5.88 -6.55 -15.11
C PRO A 380 7.16 -6.84 -15.91
N TYR A 381 7.03 -7.04 -17.22
CA TYR A 381 8.10 -7.42 -18.15
C TYR A 381 8.41 -6.32 -19.18
N PHE A 382 7.71 -5.19 -19.10
CA PHE A 382 7.88 -4.04 -19.97
C PHE A 382 7.87 -2.76 -19.13
N GLU A 383 8.92 -1.96 -19.30
CA GLU A 383 9.04 -0.61 -18.74
C GLU A 383 9.41 0.36 -19.85
N TYR A 384 8.90 1.58 -19.79
CA TYR A 384 9.20 2.61 -20.78
C TYR A 384 9.27 3.98 -20.12
N SER A 385 10.32 4.74 -20.41
CA SER A 385 10.71 5.92 -19.64
C SER A 385 9.95 7.20 -20.00
N ASP A 386 9.11 7.18 -21.03
CA ASP A 386 8.35 8.35 -21.49
C ASP A 386 7.11 8.59 -20.60
N PRO A 387 7.08 9.67 -19.79
CA PRO A 387 5.98 9.96 -18.88
C PRO A 387 4.67 10.34 -19.59
N SER A 388 4.69 10.60 -20.90
CA SER A 388 3.50 10.90 -21.70
C SER A 388 2.66 9.65 -22.03
N ILE A 389 3.21 8.46 -21.81
CA ILE A 389 2.56 7.18 -22.11
C ILE A 389 1.89 6.65 -20.84
N GLY A 390 0.57 6.42 -20.91
CA GLY A 390 -0.17 5.82 -19.80
C GLY A 390 0.09 4.32 -19.70
N ILE A 391 1.07 3.92 -18.89
CA ILE A 391 1.37 2.50 -18.62
C ILE A 391 0.57 2.02 -17.40
N HIS A 392 -0.21 0.97 -17.60
CA HIS A 392 -1.07 0.36 -16.60
C HIS A 392 -0.68 -1.11 -16.42
N ASN A 393 -0.13 -1.43 -15.26
CA ASN A 393 0.31 -2.78 -14.90
C ASN A 393 -0.82 -3.49 -14.15
N ILE A 394 -1.36 -4.55 -14.75
CA ILE A 394 -2.51 -5.32 -14.25
C ILE A 394 -2.07 -6.77 -14.04
N GLN A 395 -2.11 -7.25 -12.81
CA GLN A 395 -1.75 -8.64 -12.51
C GLN A 395 -2.94 -9.57 -12.77
N VAL A 396 -2.68 -10.73 -13.36
CA VAL A 396 -3.67 -11.80 -13.61
C VAL A 396 -3.10 -13.16 -13.23
N GLU A 397 -3.95 -14.11 -12.80
CA GLU A 397 -3.49 -15.48 -12.55
C GLU A 397 -3.37 -16.25 -13.86
N HIS A 398 -4.35 -16.06 -14.75
CA HIS A 398 -4.37 -16.64 -16.08
C HIS A 398 -4.75 -15.58 -17.10
N PHE A 399 -4.23 -15.68 -18.33
CA PHE A 399 -4.57 -14.73 -19.40
C PHE A 399 -6.08 -14.74 -19.74
N THR A 400 -6.80 -15.81 -19.41
CA THR A 400 -8.26 -15.90 -19.58
C THR A 400 -9.02 -14.93 -18.68
N ASP A 401 -8.44 -14.55 -17.53
CA ASP A 401 -9.01 -13.56 -16.61
C ASP A 401 -9.19 -12.18 -17.26
N ILE A 402 -8.37 -11.88 -18.27
CA ILE A 402 -8.44 -10.61 -19.02
C ILE A 402 -9.83 -10.41 -19.62
N LYS A 403 -10.51 -11.49 -20.04
CA LYS A 403 -11.86 -11.43 -20.64
C LYS A 403 -12.88 -10.79 -19.70
N GLU A 404 -12.77 -11.05 -18.41
CA GLU A 404 -13.65 -10.52 -17.36
C GLU A 404 -13.30 -9.08 -16.98
N ILE A 405 -12.01 -8.71 -17.10
CA ILE A 405 -11.49 -7.39 -16.77
C ILE A 405 -11.85 -6.35 -17.86
N ILE A 406 -11.78 -6.72 -19.15
CA ILE A 406 -11.96 -5.76 -20.26
C ILE A 406 -13.41 -5.55 -20.69
#